data_AF-A0A3M9NES1-F1
#
_entry.id   AF-A0A3M9NES1-F1
#
_cell.length_a   1.000
_cell.length_b   1.000
_cell.length_c   1.000
_cell.angle_alpha   90.00
_cell.angle_beta   90.00
_cell.angle_gamma   90.00
#
_symmetry.space_group_name_H-M   'P 1'
#
loop_
_entity.id
_entity.type
_entity.pdbx_description
1 polymer ?
#
loop_
_entity_poly.entity_id
_entity_poly.type
_entity_poly.pdbx_seq_one_letter_code
_entity_poly.pdbx_strand_id
1 'polypeptide(L)'
;MTSRSEALWWKMLKEKDLLEMSFILAQNALPAWKNFNHSAITKEELASLPENALREIEAMLKGFGNSPKLNEHFNSFVPPVVNIRDGYLKYPYEVKLVFLSVFHILKGIISNDVRIARQAFVSSISKAIDAINIAGLLTSEEIALLTQKYYALSQNG
;
A
#
# COMPACT_ATOMS: atom_id res chain seq x y z
N MET A 1 -18.48 20.39 2.12
CA MET A 1 -18.21 20.37 0.66
C MET A 1 -16.81 20.95 0.45
N THR A 2 -15.78 20.12 0.62
CA THR A 2 -14.40 20.49 0.29
C THR A 2 -14.23 20.33 -1.22
N SER A 3 -13.76 21.41 -1.83
CA SER A 3 -13.71 21.63 -3.26
C SER A 3 -12.85 20.58 -3.97
N ARG A 4 -13.20 20.32 -5.23
CA ARG A 4 -12.47 19.56 -6.26
C ARG A 4 -11.01 20.02 -6.52
N SER A 5 -10.42 20.83 -5.63
CA SER A 5 -9.05 21.36 -5.67
C SER A 5 -8.08 20.69 -4.68
N GLU A 6 -8.54 19.80 -3.77
CA GLU A 6 -7.68 18.74 -3.22
C GLU A 6 -7.45 17.67 -4.31
N ALA A 7 -6.96 18.09 -5.47
CA ALA A 7 -6.66 17.24 -6.59
C ALA A 7 -5.44 16.39 -6.21
N LEU A 8 -5.65 15.32 -5.43
CA LEU A 8 -4.68 14.32 -4.95
C LEU A 8 -3.25 14.79 -5.16
N TRP A 9 -2.83 15.79 -4.37
CA TRP A 9 -1.59 16.55 -4.59
C TRP A 9 -0.37 15.64 -4.69
N TRP A 10 -0.44 14.44 -4.09
CA TRP A 10 0.56 13.41 -4.18
C TRP A 10 0.83 12.93 -5.61
N LYS A 11 -0.06 13.16 -6.58
CA LYS A 11 0.21 12.89 -8.00
C LYS A 11 1.36 13.73 -8.58
N MET A 12 1.66 14.87 -7.96
CA MET A 12 2.78 15.76 -8.34
C MET A 12 4.12 15.29 -7.80
N LEU A 13 4.12 14.37 -6.83
CA LEU A 13 5.35 13.83 -6.24
C LEU A 13 6.22 13.10 -7.28
N LYS A 14 7.54 13.14 -7.08
CA LYS A 14 8.47 12.30 -7.80
C LYS A 14 8.24 10.84 -7.41
N GLU A 15 8.68 9.91 -8.26
CA GLU A 15 8.42 8.48 -8.07
C GLU A 15 8.96 7.95 -6.74
N LYS A 16 10.17 8.38 -6.36
CA LYS A 16 10.78 8.03 -5.08
C LYS A 16 9.91 8.45 -3.88
N ASP A 17 9.37 9.66 -3.92
CA ASP A 17 8.54 10.20 -2.84
C ASP A 17 7.16 9.51 -2.80
N LEU A 18 6.60 9.17 -3.96
CA LEU A 18 5.39 8.33 -4.07
C LEU A 18 5.60 6.96 -3.43
N LEU A 19 6.72 6.30 -3.74
CA LEU A 19 7.08 5.01 -3.18
C LEU A 19 7.22 5.11 -1.65
N GLU A 20 8.00 6.06 -1.15
CA GLU A 20 8.23 6.25 0.29
C GLU A 20 6.92 6.52 1.03
N MET A 21 6.08 7.44 0.52
CA MET A 21 4.78 7.76 1.11
C MET A 21 3.82 6.54 1.07
N SER A 22 3.79 5.81 -0.05
CA SER A 22 2.96 4.60 -0.18
C SER A 22 3.34 3.54 0.85
N PHE A 23 4.64 3.34 1.08
CA PHE A 23 5.16 2.43 2.07
C PHE A 23 4.77 2.82 3.50
N ILE A 24 4.97 4.08 3.89
CA ILE A 24 4.60 4.57 5.23
C ILE A 24 3.11 4.39 5.49
N LEU A 25 2.25 4.78 4.54
CA LEU A 25 0.80 4.64 4.70
C LEU A 25 0.38 3.17 4.76
N ALA A 26 0.99 2.29 3.95
CA ALA A 26 0.72 0.86 4.00
C ALA A 26 1.14 0.23 5.35
N GLN A 27 2.26 0.65 5.94
CA GLN A 27 2.64 0.22 7.29
C GLN A 27 1.63 0.66 8.34
N ASN A 28 1.11 1.89 8.26
CA ASN A 28 0.09 2.39 9.18
C ASN A 28 -1.28 1.75 8.96
N ALA A 29 -1.57 1.23 7.77
CA ALA A 29 -2.78 0.47 7.48
C ALA A 29 -2.69 -1.01 7.90
N LEU A 30 -1.47 -1.55 8.05
CA LEU A 30 -1.21 -2.96 8.38
C LEU A 30 -1.96 -3.51 9.62
N PRO A 31 -2.21 -2.73 10.69
CA PRO A 31 -2.98 -3.21 11.83
C PRO A 31 -4.38 -3.73 11.47
N ALA A 32 -5.06 -3.14 10.47
CA ALA A 32 -6.37 -3.65 10.03
C ALA A 32 -6.28 -5.08 9.47
N TRP A 33 -5.17 -5.41 8.82
CA TRP A 33 -4.89 -6.77 8.37
C TRP A 33 -4.50 -7.70 9.53
N LYS A 34 -3.61 -7.25 10.43
CA LYS A 34 -3.12 -8.08 11.55
C LYS A 34 -4.21 -8.45 12.56
N ASN A 35 -5.14 -7.54 12.80
CA ASN A 35 -6.23 -7.74 13.77
C ASN A 35 -7.39 -8.54 13.18
N PHE A 36 -7.40 -8.80 11.88
CA PHE A 36 -8.41 -9.64 11.24
C PHE A 36 -8.20 -11.11 11.60
N ASN A 37 -9.26 -11.81 11.98
CA ASN A 37 -9.19 -13.24 12.29
C ASN A 37 -9.11 -14.08 10.99
N HIS A 38 -7.88 -14.36 10.55
CA HIS A 38 -7.59 -15.13 9.34
C HIS A 38 -7.95 -16.62 9.42
N SER A 39 -8.13 -17.16 10.64
CA SER A 39 -8.27 -18.61 10.90
C SER A 39 -9.53 -19.24 10.30
N ALA A 40 -10.55 -18.43 10.01
CA ALA A 40 -11.80 -18.92 9.43
C ALA A 40 -11.76 -19.07 7.90
N ILE A 41 -10.81 -18.43 7.21
CA ILE A 41 -10.89 -18.21 5.76
C ILE A 41 -9.58 -18.56 5.03
N THR A 42 -8.41 -18.56 5.69
CA THR A 42 -7.12 -18.63 4.96
C THR A 42 -5.98 -19.40 5.60
N LYS A 43 -5.05 -19.86 4.74
CA LYS A 43 -3.76 -20.47 5.12
C LYS A 43 -2.88 -19.44 5.82
N GLU A 44 -2.13 -19.88 6.83
CA GLU A 44 -1.21 -19.05 7.63
C GLU A 44 -0.19 -18.28 6.78
N GLU A 45 0.27 -18.88 5.68
CA GLU A 45 1.16 -18.27 4.70
C GLU A 45 0.59 -16.97 4.11
N LEU A 46 -0.73 -16.91 3.88
CA LEU A 46 -1.37 -15.71 3.34
C LEU A 46 -1.48 -14.61 4.40
N ALA A 47 -1.74 -15.00 5.66
CA ALA A 47 -1.88 -14.07 6.78
C ALA A 47 -0.59 -13.27 7.03
N SER A 48 0.58 -13.87 6.80
CA SER A 48 1.88 -13.19 6.97
C SER A 48 2.33 -12.40 5.73
N LEU A 49 1.65 -12.56 4.59
CA LEU A 49 2.14 -12.10 3.29
C LEU A 49 2.33 -10.56 3.21
N PRO A 50 1.38 -9.70 3.65
CA PRO A 50 1.58 -8.25 3.65
C PRO A 50 2.73 -7.78 4.54
N GLU A 51 2.88 -8.38 5.72
CA GLU A 51 3.96 -8.04 6.65
C GLU A 51 5.33 -8.40 6.10
N ASN A 52 5.46 -9.62 5.55
CA ASN A 52 6.73 -10.07 4.97
C ASN A 52 7.15 -9.22 3.77
N ALA A 53 6.20 -8.86 2.90
CA ALA A 53 6.47 -7.97 1.77
C ALA A 53 6.87 -6.56 2.22
N LEU A 54 6.19 -5.97 3.20
CA LEU A 54 6.57 -4.66 3.73
C LEU A 54 7.97 -4.69 4.36
N ARG A 55 8.35 -5.75 5.06
CA ARG A 55 9.71 -5.92 5.60
C ARG A 55 10.76 -5.95 4.50
N GLU A 56 10.48 -6.63 3.38
CA GLU A 56 11.40 -6.67 2.24
C GLU A 56 11.50 -5.32 1.51
N ILE A 57 10.37 -4.62 1.35
CA ILE A 57 10.33 -3.25 0.80
C ILE A 57 11.15 -2.30 1.70
N GLU A 58 11.02 -2.42 3.01
CA GLU A 58 11.80 -1.63 3.97
C GLU A 58 13.31 -1.86 3.81
N ALA A 59 13.73 -3.13 3.70
CA ALA A 59 15.12 -3.49 3.45
C ALA A 59 15.64 -2.86 2.15
N MET A 60 14.84 -2.89 1.07
CA MET A 60 15.15 -2.22 -0.19
C MET A 60 15.30 -0.70 -0.04
N LEU A 61 14.36 -0.03 0.63
CA LEU A 61 14.42 1.42 0.85
C LEU A 61 15.65 1.84 1.67
N LYS A 62 16.14 0.95 2.54
CA LYS A 62 17.38 1.14 3.31
C LYS A 62 18.67 0.75 2.56
N GLY A 63 18.56 0.26 1.32
CA GLY A 63 19.70 -0.14 0.50
C GLY A 63 20.19 -1.58 0.69
N PHE A 64 19.43 -2.41 1.41
CA PHE A 64 19.75 -3.82 1.70
C PHE A 64 18.87 -4.83 0.93
N GLY A 65 18.03 -4.37 0.00
CA GLY A 65 16.99 -5.20 -0.63
C GLY A 65 17.49 -6.13 -1.74
N ASN A 66 16.75 -7.21 -1.96
CA ASN A 66 17.01 -8.20 -3.00
C ASN A 66 15.87 -8.20 -4.05
N SER A 67 16.14 -7.69 -5.26
CA SER A 67 15.13 -7.57 -6.33
C SER A 67 14.45 -8.91 -6.70
N PRO A 68 15.17 -10.03 -6.87
CA PRO A 68 14.58 -11.37 -6.98
C PRO A 68 13.52 -11.69 -5.90
N LYS A 69 13.79 -11.36 -4.64
CA LYS A 69 12.88 -11.65 -3.52
C LYS A 69 11.61 -10.80 -3.56
N LEU A 70 11.70 -9.55 -4.03
CA LEU A 70 10.52 -8.70 -4.26
C LEU A 70 9.62 -9.26 -5.37
N ASN A 71 10.19 -9.86 -6.42
CA ASN A 71 9.43 -10.55 -7.45
C ASN A 71 8.71 -11.80 -6.91
N GLU A 72 9.38 -12.59 -6.05
CA GLU A 72 8.75 -13.73 -5.36
C GLU A 72 7.55 -13.30 -4.51
N HIS A 73 7.72 -12.22 -3.73
CA HIS A 73 6.62 -11.62 -2.98
C HIS A 73 5.49 -11.20 -3.93
N PHE A 74 5.78 -10.45 -5.00
CA PHE A 74 4.76 -10.04 -5.96
C PHE A 74 3.97 -11.24 -6.53
N ASN A 75 4.66 -12.28 -6.98
CA ASN A 75 4.02 -13.47 -7.55
C ASN A 75 3.13 -14.19 -6.54
N SER A 76 3.51 -14.17 -5.26
CA SER A 76 2.71 -14.75 -4.17
C SER A 76 1.41 -13.99 -3.91
N PHE A 77 1.34 -12.68 -4.23
CA PHE A 77 0.12 -11.89 -4.15
C PHE A 77 -0.85 -12.14 -5.31
N VAL A 78 -0.36 -12.54 -6.49
CA VAL A 78 -1.20 -12.61 -7.71
C VAL A 78 -2.42 -13.51 -7.54
N PRO A 79 -2.31 -14.80 -7.14
CA PRO A 79 -3.48 -15.66 -7.00
C PRO A 79 -4.49 -15.15 -5.94
N PRO A 80 -4.07 -14.71 -4.74
CA PRO A 80 -4.99 -14.09 -3.79
C PRO A 80 -5.68 -12.83 -4.31
N VAL A 81 -4.99 -11.95 -5.05
CA VAL A 81 -5.60 -10.76 -5.66
C VAL A 81 -6.70 -11.16 -6.65
N VAL A 82 -6.46 -12.17 -7.48
CA VAL A 82 -7.48 -12.71 -8.40
C VAL A 82 -8.68 -13.22 -7.61
N ASN A 83 -8.45 -14.07 -6.60
CA ASN A 83 -9.52 -14.62 -5.77
C ASN A 83 -10.33 -13.55 -5.01
N ILE A 84 -9.71 -12.44 -4.59
CA ILE A 84 -10.40 -11.31 -3.97
C ILE A 84 -11.31 -10.61 -4.99
N ARG A 85 -10.84 -10.41 -6.21
CA ARG A 85 -11.59 -9.72 -7.28
C ARG A 85 -12.77 -10.55 -7.79
N ASP A 86 -12.57 -11.85 -7.92
CA ASP A 86 -13.59 -12.79 -8.37
C ASP A 86 -14.60 -13.13 -7.26
N GLY A 87 -14.38 -12.63 -6.04
CA GLY A 87 -15.29 -12.80 -4.90
C GLY A 87 -15.18 -14.14 -4.19
N TYR A 88 -14.21 -14.99 -4.57
CA TYR A 88 -13.91 -16.25 -3.89
C TYR A 88 -13.33 -16.02 -2.49
N LEU A 89 -12.50 -14.99 -2.31
CA LEU A 89 -11.90 -14.65 -1.03
C LEU A 89 -12.62 -13.47 -0.37
N LYS A 90 -13.48 -13.78 0.60
CA LYS A 90 -14.36 -12.81 1.26
C LYS A 90 -13.73 -12.20 2.50
N TYR A 91 -12.95 -11.15 2.30
CA TYR A 91 -12.49 -10.28 3.39
C TYR A 91 -13.39 -9.04 3.58
N PRO A 92 -13.42 -8.46 4.79
CA PRO A 92 -13.88 -7.10 5.01
C PRO A 92 -13.15 -6.12 4.08
N TYR A 93 -13.80 -5.00 3.79
CA TYR A 93 -13.36 -4.12 2.72
C TYR A 93 -12.01 -3.47 3.04
N GLU A 94 -11.84 -2.96 4.25
CA GLU A 94 -10.60 -2.41 4.80
C GLU A 94 -9.44 -3.42 4.76
N VAL A 95 -9.70 -4.69 5.06
CA VAL A 95 -8.70 -5.78 5.00
C VAL A 95 -8.25 -6.02 3.56
N LYS A 96 -9.18 -6.02 2.59
CA LYS A 96 -8.84 -6.09 1.15
C LYS A 96 -7.98 -4.90 0.72
N LEU A 97 -8.29 -3.71 1.22
CA LEU A 97 -7.58 -2.49 0.85
C LEU A 97 -6.14 -2.50 1.35
N VAL A 98 -5.86 -3.00 2.57
CA VAL A 98 -4.47 -3.20 3.05
C VAL A 98 -3.73 -4.15 2.12
N PHE A 99 -4.31 -5.31 1.82
CA PHE A 99 -3.69 -6.32 0.97
C PHE A 99 -3.38 -5.77 -0.43
N LEU A 100 -4.34 -5.09 -1.04
CA LEU A 100 -4.19 -4.47 -2.34
C LEU A 100 -3.19 -3.30 -2.32
N SER A 101 -3.12 -2.55 -1.23
CA SER A 101 -2.13 -1.47 -1.08
C SER A 101 -0.71 -2.02 -1.21
N VAL A 102 -0.38 -3.08 -0.45
CA VAL A 102 0.95 -3.70 -0.50
C VAL A 102 1.23 -4.32 -1.88
N PHE A 103 0.24 -4.99 -2.48
CA PHE A 103 0.36 -5.49 -3.86
C PHE A 103 0.71 -4.39 -4.86
N HIS A 104 0.09 -3.22 -4.73
CA HIS A 104 0.35 -2.09 -5.61
C HIS A 104 1.74 -1.47 -5.42
N ILE A 105 2.30 -1.47 -4.20
CA ILE A 105 3.70 -1.09 -3.99
C ILE A 105 4.63 -2.05 -4.72
N LEU A 106 4.45 -3.35 -4.51
CA LEU A 106 5.24 -4.39 -5.18
C LEU A 106 5.14 -4.26 -6.71
N LYS A 107 3.91 -4.12 -7.24
CA LYS A 107 3.66 -3.90 -8.67
C LYS A 107 4.44 -2.70 -9.20
N GLY A 108 4.51 -1.61 -8.42
CA GLY A 108 5.23 -0.41 -8.83
C GLY A 108 6.73 -0.62 -8.87
N ILE A 109 7.30 -1.26 -7.83
CA ILE A 109 8.74 -1.53 -7.72
C ILE A 109 9.24 -2.43 -8.85
N ILE A 110 8.48 -3.48 -9.21
CA ILE A 110 8.91 -4.44 -10.24
C ILE A 110 8.63 -3.96 -11.67
N SER A 111 7.95 -2.82 -11.84
CA SER A 111 7.58 -2.33 -13.15
C SER A 111 8.75 -1.64 -13.83
N ASN A 112 9.01 -2.02 -15.08
CA ASN A 112 9.98 -1.32 -15.93
C ASN A 112 9.40 -0.06 -16.60
N ASP A 113 8.10 0.23 -16.46
CA ASP A 113 7.47 1.44 -16.99
C ASP A 113 7.14 2.39 -15.84
N VAL A 114 7.83 3.54 -15.82
CA VAL A 114 7.66 4.63 -14.83
C VAL A 114 6.20 5.07 -14.69
N ARG A 115 5.42 5.09 -15.78
CA ARG A 115 4.00 5.49 -15.70
C ARG A 115 3.18 4.44 -14.95
N ILE A 116 3.45 3.16 -15.19
CA ILE A 116 2.79 2.05 -14.47
C ILE A 116 3.21 2.08 -13.01
N ALA A 117 4.51 2.27 -12.73
CA ALA A 117 5.03 2.37 -11.36
C ALA A 117 4.34 3.47 -10.57
N ARG A 118 4.32 4.70 -11.11
CA ARG A 118 3.66 5.85 -10.50
C ARG A 118 2.17 5.61 -10.24
N GLN A 119 1.43 5.07 -11.22
CA GLN A 119 0.01 4.76 -11.04
C GLN A 119 -0.22 3.71 -9.94
N ALA A 120 0.67 2.73 -9.83
CA ALA A 120 0.60 1.72 -8.79
C ALA A 120 0.82 2.35 -7.40
N PHE A 121 1.84 3.20 -7.21
CA PHE A 121 2.05 3.90 -5.94
C PHE A 121 0.88 4.81 -5.55
N VAL A 122 0.31 5.57 -6.49
CA VAL A 122 -0.89 6.39 -6.25
C VAL A 122 -2.08 5.53 -5.83
N SER A 123 -2.23 4.35 -6.45
CA SER A 123 -3.28 3.39 -6.09
C SER A 123 -3.05 2.82 -4.70
N SER A 124 -1.81 2.53 -4.32
CA SER A 124 -1.45 2.09 -2.96
C SER A 124 -1.79 3.16 -1.93
N ILE A 125 -1.37 4.41 -2.14
CA ILE A 125 -1.66 5.54 -1.23
C ILE A 125 -3.17 5.65 -0.96
N SER A 126 -3.97 5.67 -2.04
CA SER A 126 -5.43 5.82 -1.91
C SER A 126 -6.03 4.67 -1.11
N LYS A 127 -5.62 3.43 -1.38
CA LYS A 127 -6.12 2.25 -0.67
C LYS A 127 -5.68 2.21 0.79
N ALA A 128 -4.46 2.61 1.09
CA ALA A 128 -3.96 2.67 2.46
C ALA A 128 -4.76 3.70 3.29
N ILE A 129 -4.98 4.90 2.73
CA ILE A 129 -5.80 5.94 3.39
C ILE A 129 -7.23 5.45 3.61
N ASP A 130 -7.86 4.86 2.59
CA ASP A 130 -9.20 4.31 2.73
C ASP A 130 -9.26 3.20 3.80
N ALA A 131 -8.27 2.30 3.83
CA ALA A 131 -8.20 1.26 4.85
C ALA A 131 -8.06 1.84 6.26
N ILE A 132 -7.18 2.83 6.45
CA ILE A 132 -6.95 3.52 7.72
C ILE A 132 -8.24 4.19 8.20
N ASN A 133 -8.93 4.93 7.32
CA ASN A 133 -10.14 5.65 7.65
C ASN A 133 -11.29 4.70 8.02
N ILE A 134 -11.49 3.63 7.24
CA ILE A 134 -12.61 2.68 7.46
C ILE A 134 -12.37 1.84 8.72
N ALA A 135 -11.13 1.43 8.97
CA ALA A 135 -10.77 0.68 10.17
C ALA A 135 -10.62 1.57 11.42
N GLY A 136 -10.70 2.90 11.28
CA GLY A 136 -10.54 3.84 12.40
C GLY A 136 -9.14 3.80 13.04
N LEU A 137 -8.10 3.54 12.23
CA LEU A 137 -6.73 3.36 12.75
C LEU A 137 -6.04 4.68 13.09
N LEU A 138 -6.32 5.73 12.31
CA LEU A 138 -5.78 7.07 12.51
C LEU A 138 -6.87 8.10 12.22
N THR A 139 -6.75 9.25 12.88
CA THR A 139 -7.51 10.45 12.60
C THR A 139 -7.01 11.16 11.32
N SER A 140 -7.82 12.05 10.78
CA SER A 140 -7.41 12.86 9.62
C SER A 140 -6.20 13.76 9.92
N GLU A 141 -6.05 14.22 11.16
CA GLU A 141 -4.91 15.03 11.60
C GLU A 141 -3.62 14.20 11.63
N GLU A 142 -3.66 12.97 12.13
CA GLU A 142 -2.51 12.06 12.12
C GLU A 142 -2.10 11.69 10.70
N ILE A 143 -3.05 11.46 9.79
CA ILE A 143 -2.76 11.25 8.37
C ILE A 143 -2.12 12.50 7.75
N ALA A 144 -2.59 13.70 8.10
CA ALA A 144 -1.99 14.94 7.63
C ALA A 144 -0.54 15.10 8.12
N LEU A 145 -0.26 14.77 9.40
CA LEU A 145 1.10 14.79 9.96
C LEU A 145 2.04 13.81 9.24
N LEU A 146 1.58 12.58 8.99
CA LEU A 146 2.34 11.58 8.24
C LEU A 146 2.67 12.03 6.81
N THR A 147 1.81 12.86 6.21
CA THR A 147 1.90 13.26 4.80
C THR A 147 2.45 14.66 4.59
N GLN A 148 2.68 15.44 5.66
CA GLN A 148 3.09 16.85 5.62
C GLN A 148 4.40 17.08 4.86
N LYS A 149 5.42 16.24 5.10
CA LYS A 149 6.71 16.29 4.37
C LYS A 149 6.49 16.19 2.86
N TYR A 150 5.68 15.22 2.44
CA TYR A 150 5.41 14.98 1.03
C TYR A 150 4.55 16.09 0.44
N TYR A 151 3.61 16.64 1.20
CA TYR A 151 2.86 17.82 0.77
C TYR A 151 3.81 18.96 0.42
N ALA A 152 4.78 19.29 1.30
CA ALA A 152 5.79 20.31 1.02
C ALA A 152 6.64 19.99 -0.22
N LEU A 153 7.04 18.73 -0.42
CA LEU A 153 7.77 18.30 -1.61
C LEU A 153 6.95 18.47 -2.90
N SER A 154 5.64 18.25 -2.85
CA SER A 154 4.76 18.40 -4.01
C SER A 154 4.60 19.84 -4.49
N GLN A 155 4.84 20.83 -3.61
CA GLN A 155 4.76 22.26 -3.96
C GLN A 155 6.04 22.78 -4.63
N ASN A 156 7.16 22.05 -4.49
CA ASN A 156 8.48 22.44 -5.01
C ASN A 156 8.86 21.66 -6.28
N GLY A 157 7.92 20.89 -6.83
CA GLY A 157 8.13 19.94 -7.93
C GLY A 157 7.67 20.43 -9.28
#